data_AF-A0A3B9RRA3-F1
#
_entry.id   AF-A0A3B9RRA3-F1
#
_cell.length_a   1.000
_cell.length_b   1.000
_cell.length_c   1.000
_cell.angle_alpha   90.00
_cell.angle_beta   90.00
_cell.angle_gamma   90.00
#
_symmetry.space_group_name_H-M   'P 1'
#
loop_
_entity.id
_entity.type
_entity.pdbx_description
1 polymer ?
#
loop_
_entity_poly.entity_id
_entity_poly.type
_entity_poly.pdbx_seq_one_letter_code
_entity_poly.pdbx_strand_id
1 'polypeptide(L)'
;IAAISATQGIDIGKLLDTVWGVWKQLNKRIDTSSLNTAIKDWSEAYQPPRGSSGHFKVMYGTQISANPIRFLMFVNRVKDFPQTYIQYMKNCVRRDLGFTQVPIEINLRERKRNASLNDRPKKITKGIRPSKDDSSARRTGGKAVAKSKGTKPGNKAAQGKMEKRNAKQGRNAVTKKRG
;
A
#
# COMPACT_ATOMS: atom_id res chain seq x y z
N ILE A 1 -24.71 29.08 -9.92
CA ILE A 1 -25.95 29.62 -10.50
C ILE A 1 -25.60 30.98 -11.07
N ALA A 2 -25.89 31.24 -12.35
CA ALA A 2 -25.67 32.54 -12.99
C ALA A 2 -27.03 33.14 -13.37
N ALA A 3 -27.29 34.37 -12.97
CA ALA A 3 -28.48 35.11 -13.41
C ALA A 3 -28.17 35.79 -14.75
N ILE A 4 -29.05 35.63 -15.74
CA ILE A 4 -28.86 36.17 -17.09
C ILE A 4 -30.15 36.81 -17.60
N SER A 5 -30.01 37.79 -18.50
CA SER A 5 -31.13 38.36 -19.25
C SER A 5 -30.79 38.36 -20.74
N ALA A 6 -31.46 37.49 -21.50
CA ALA A 6 -31.21 37.33 -22.94
C ALA A 6 -31.66 38.56 -23.75
N THR A 7 -32.78 39.19 -23.34
CA THR A 7 -33.34 40.35 -24.03
C THR A 7 -32.53 41.62 -23.81
N GLN A 8 -31.93 41.77 -22.62
CA GLN A 8 -31.10 42.93 -22.27
C GLN A 8 -29.61 42.70 -22.52
N GLY A 9 -29.21 41.49 -22.94
CA GLY A 9 -27.80 41.16 -23.19
C GLY A 9 -26.92 41.05 -21.93
N ILE A 10 -27.53 40.94 -20.74
CA ILE A 10 -26.81 41.01 -19.46
C ILE A 10 -26.17 39.65 -19.13
N ASP A 11 -24.89 39.68 -18.77
CA ASP A 11 -24.12 38.57 -18.20
C ASP A 11 -23.96 37.31 -19.10
N ILE A 12 -24.15 37.47 -20.41
CA ILE A 12 -23.89 36.40 -21.40
C ILE A 12 -22.41 35.95 -21.38
N GLY A 13 -21.46 36.87 -21.18
CA GLY A 13 -20.04 36.53 -21.06
C GLY A 13 -19.76 35.59 -19.87
N LYS A 14 -20.33 35.90 -18.70
CA LYS A 14 -20.18 35.07 -17.49
C LYS A 14 -20.76 33.67 -17.68
N LEU A 15 -21.84 33.54 -18.45
CA LEU A 15 -22.40 32.24 -18.81
C LEU A 15 -21.39 31.43 -19.61
N LEU A 16 -20.79 32.01 -20.66
CA LEU A 16 -19.79 31.34 -21.49
C LEU A 16 -18.55 30.94 -20.69
N ASP A 17 -18.06 31.82 -19.81
CA ASP A 17 -16.95 31.51 -18.91
C ASP A 17 -17.27 30.33 -17.98
N THR A 18 -18.50 30.29 -17.46
CA THR A 18 -18.95 29.19 -16.60
C THR A 18 -19.01 27.88 -17.39
N VAL A 19 -19.57 27.89 -18.60
CA VAL A 19 -19.62 26.72 -19.50
C VAL A 19 -18.20 26.22 -19.80
N TRP A 20 -17.27 27.12 -20.10
CA TRP A 20 -15.88 26.78 -20.35
C TRP A 20 -15.19 26.18 -19.12
N GLY A 21 -15.46 26.72 -17.94
CA GLY A 21 -14.99 26.16 -16.67
C GLY A 21 -15.49 24.74 -16.42
N VAL A 22 -16.78 24.49 -16.65
CA VAL A 22 -17.38 23.15 -16.54
C VAL A 22 -16.78 22.19 -17.56
N TRP A 23 -16.63 22.62 -18.81
CA TRP A 23 -16.03 21.80 -19.88
C TRP A 23 -14.59 21.39 -19.55
N LYS A 24 -13.78 22.31 -19.00
CA LYS A 24 -12.43 22.00 -18.52
C LYS A 24 -12.44 20.96 -17.40
N GLN A 25 -13.39 21.05 -16.46
CA GLN A 25 -13.52 20.05 -15.38
C GLN A 25 -13.93 18.68 -15.92
N LEU A 26 -14.88 18.62 -16.87
CA LEU A 26 -15.33 17.37 -17.50
C LEU A 26 -14.23 16.65 -18.28
N ASN A 27 -13.28 17.38 -18.86
CA ASN A 27 -12.18 16.79 -19.63
C ASN A 27 -10.89 16.60 -18.82
N LYS A 28 -10.91 16.93 -17.51
CA LYS A 28 -9.73 16.82 -16.65
C LYS A 28 -9.40 15.35 -16.38
N ARG A 29 -8.16 14.95 -16.72
CA ARG A 29 -7.60 13.65 -16.38
C ARG A 29 -6.61 13.78 -15.23
N ILE A 30 -6.79 12.98 -14.18
CA ILE A 30 -5.91 12.94 -13.02
C ILE A 30 -4.97 11.75 -13.16
N ASP A 31 -3.70 11.95 -12.86
CA ASP A 31 -2.75 10.84 -12.82
C ASP A 31 -3.05 9.90 -11.64
N THR A 32 -2.90 8.60 -11.89
CA THR A 32 -3.17 7.55 -10.91
C THR A 32 -2.29 7.67 -9.68
N SER A 33 -1.06 8.16 -9.82
CA SER A 33 -0.15 8.36 -8.68
C SER A 33 -0.69 9.41 -7.71
N SER A 34 -1.05 10.59 -8.22
CA SER A 34 -1.62 11.69 -7.44
C SER A 34 -2.93 11.28 -6.76
N LEU A 35 -3.82 10.57 -7.50
CA LEU A 35 -5.06 10.05 -6.94
C LEU A 35 -4.80 9.07 -5.79
N ASN A 36 -3.83 8.17 -5.93
CA ASN A 36 -3.53 7.17 -4.90
C ASN A 36 -2.91 7.78 -3.65
N THR A 37 -2.09 8.81 -3.79
CA THR A 37 -1.59 9.60 -2.65
C THR A 37 -2.76 10.25 -1.92
N ALA A 38 -3.64 10.93 -2.64
CA ALA A 38 -4.81 11.57 -2.04
C ALA A 38 -5.74 10.56 -1.36
N ILE A 39 -5.99 9.39 -1.96
CA ILE A 39 -6.77 8.30 -1.35
C ILE A 39 -6.17 7.86 -0.02
N LYS A 40 -4.84 7.76 0.06
CA LYS A 40 -4.15 7.39 1.29
C LYS A 40 -4.40 8.44 2.37
N ASP A 41 -4.21 9.71 2.04
CA ASP A 41 -4.42 10.83 2.96
C ASP A 41 -5.88 10.89 3.46
N TRP A 42 -6.86 10.69 2.57
CA TRP A 42 -8.27 10.63 2.94
C TRP A 42 -8.57 9.44 3.87
N SER A 43 -7.97 8.28 3.61
CA SER A 43 -8.17 7.09 4.43
C SER A 43 -7.55 7.21 5.82
N GLU A 44 -6.49 8.00 5.97
CA GLU A 44 -5.86 8.32 7.24
C GLU A 44 -6.68 9.35 8.02
N ALA A 45 -7.21 10.37 7.32
CA ALA A 45 -8.04 11.41 7.92
C ALA A 45 -9.39 10.89 8.43
N TYR A 46 -10.04 10.01 7.68
CA TYR A 46 -11.29 9.36 8.09
C TYR A 46 -11.30 7.90 7.68
N GLN A 47 -11.35 7.03 8.69
CA GLN A 47 -11.42 5.60 8.48
C GLN A 47 -12.86 5.16 8.22
N PRO A 48 -13.08 4.17 7.34
CA PRO A 48 -14.40 3.64 7.10
C PRO A 48 -14.94 2.96 8.37
N PRO A 49 -16.24 3.13 8.68
CA PRO A 49 -16.84 2.49 9.83
C PRO A 49 -16.76 0.97 9.67
N ARG A 50 -16.60 0.26 10.79
CA ARG A 50 -16.50 -1.20 10.78
C ARG A 50 -17.83 -1.82 10.40
N GLY A 51 -17.81 -2.74 9.45
CA GLY A 51 -18.97 -3.56 9.13
C GLY A 51 -19.04 -4.79 10.03
N SER A 52 -20.19 -5.47 10.02
CA SER A 52 -20.38 -6.74 10.72
C SER A 52 -19.33 -7.81 10.33
N SER A 53 -18.87 -7.77 9.07
CA SER A 53 -17.94 -8.75 8.52
C SER A 53 -16.45 -8.33 8.55
N GLY A 54 -16.12 -7.19 9.18
CA GLY A 54 -14.73 -6.76 9.38
C GLY A 54 -14.45 -5.30 9.00
N HIS A 55 -13.18 -5.01 8.72
CA HIS A 55 -12.71 -3.67 8.36
C HIS A 55 -12.74 -3.48 6.85
N PHE A 56 -13.17 -2.29 6.40
CA PHE A 56 -13.07 -1.91 4.99
C PHE A 56 -11.76 -1.19 4.73
N LYS A 57 -11.17 -1.43 3.56
CA LYS A 57 -9.95 -0.76 3.14
C LYS A 57 -10.04 -0.41 1.66
N VAL A 58 -9.89 0.87 1.36
CA VAL A 58 -9.61 1.35 0.02
C VAL A 58 -8.11 1.19 -0.23
N MET A 59 -7.75 0.50 -1.30
CA MET A 59 -6.34 0.17 -1.59
C MET A 59 -5.72 1.19 -2.52
N TYR A 60 -6.38 1.44 -3.65
CA TYR A 60 -5.96 2.36 -4.70
C TYR A 60 -7.16 2.64 -5.60
N GLY A 61 -7.05 3.64 -6.46
CA GLY A 61 -8.07 3.97 -7.45
C GLY A 61 -7.49 4.42 -8.77
N THR A 62 -8.35 4.52 -9.76
CA THR A 62 -8.02 5.06 -11.08
C THR A 62 -9.21 5.79 -11.67
N GLN A 63 -8.96 6.77 -12.53
CA GLN A 63 -10.00 7.39 -13.35
C GLN A 63 -10.23 6.52 -14.60
N ILE A 64 -11.44 5.97 -14.73
CA ILE A 64 -11.82 5.14 -15.89
C ILE A 64 -12.19 6.02 -17.08
N SER A 65 -12.93 7.09 -16.81
CA SER A 65 -13.51 7.97 -17.82
C SER A 65 -13.42 9.42 -17.37
N ALA A 66 -13.15 10.31 -18.33
CA ALA A 66 -13.17 11.75 -18.12
C ALA A 66 -14.59 12.30 -18.26
N ASN A 67 -15.32 11.97 -19.34
CA ASN A 67 -16.69 12.42 -19.54
C ASN A 67 -17.59 11.22 -19.93
N PRO A 68 -18.40 10.67 -19.01
CA PRO A 68 -18.67 11.12 -17.64
C PRO A 68 -17.48 10.87 -16.68
N ILE A 69 -17.35 11.70 -15.63
CA ILE A 69 -16.26 11.59 -14.65
C ILE A 69 -16.49 10.39 -13.74
N ARG A 70 -15.73 9.33 -13.99
CA ARG A 70 -15.87 8.06 -13.28
C ARG A 70 -14.54 7.60 -12.68
N PHE A 71 -14.56 7.36 -11.39
CA PHE A 71 -13.47 6.74 -10.65
C PHE A 71 -13.80 5.29 -10.32
N LEU A 72 -12.79 4.42 -10.43
CA LEU A 72 -12.82 3.07 -9.90
C LEU A 72 -11.94 3.01 -8.66
N MET A 73 -12.50 2.63 -7.53
CA MET A 73 -11.73 2.37 -6.32
C MET A 73 -11.68 0.86 -6.08
N PHE A 74 -10.45 0.36 -5.89
CA PHE A 74 -10.22 -1.02 -5.53
C PHE A 74 -10.26 -1.16 -4.02
N VAL A 75 -11.20 -1.96 -3.55
CA VAL A 75 -11.43 -2.21 -2.13
C VAL A 75 -11.14 -3.67 -1.80
N ASN A 76 -10.92 -3.93 -0.51
CA ASN A 76 -10.78 -5.28 0.00
C ASN A 76 -12.08 -6.10 -0.10
N ARG A 77 -13.23 -5.45 0.01
CA ARG A 77 -14.56 -6.06 -0.07
C ARG A 77 -15.57 -5.02 -0.53
N VAL A 78 -16.42 -5.37 -1.48
CA VAL A 78 -17.51 -4.49 -1.97
C VAL A 78 -18.81 -4.73 -1.19
N LYS A 79 -19.07 -5.97 -0.79
CA LYS A 79 -20.26 -6.32 -0.01
C LYS A 79 -20.28 -5.57 1.32
N ASP A 80 -21.42 -4.93 1.62
CA ASP A 80 -21.67 -4.13 2.83
C ASP A 80 -20.76 -2.90 2.98
N PHE A 81 -20.13 -2.43 1.89
CA PHE A 81 -19.30 -1.23 1.95
C PHE A 81 -20.17 0.00 2.30
N PRO A 82 -19.82 0.78 3.33
CA PRO A 82 -20.66 1.88 3.80
C PRO A 82 -20.86 2.95 2.73
N GLN A 83 -22.11 3.21 2.34
CA GLN A 83 -22.45 4.24 1.35
C GLN A 83 -22.03 5.65 1.81
N THR A 84 -22.08 5.90 3.12
CA THR A 84 -21.60 7.14 3.74
C THR A 84 -20.11 7.38 3.48
N TYR A 85 -19.30 6.32 3.48
CA TYR A 85 -17.88 6.42 3.16
C TYR A 85 -17.64 6.70 1.68
N ILE A 86 -18.45 6.14 0.79
CA ILE A 86 -18.40 6.46 -0.65
C ILE A 86 -18.71 7.94 -0.86
N GLN A 87 -19.72 8.47 -0.16
CA GLN A 87 -20.07 9.89 -0.22
C GLN A 87 -18.96 10.80 0.33
N TYR A 88 -18.33 10.39 1.43
CA TYR A 88 -17.13 11.05 1.96
C TYR A 88 -16.02 11.13 0.90
N MET A 89 -15.64 9.99 0.31
CA MET A 89 -14.60 9.94 -0.73
C MET A 89 -14.98 10.79 -1.95
N LYS A 90 -16.26 10.79 -2.35
CA LYS A 90 -16.77 11.63 -3.43
C LYS A 90 -16.59 13.12 -3.12
N ASN A 91 -16.84 13.55 -1.88
CA ASN A 91 -16.64 14.93 -1.46
C ASN A 91 -15.15 15.31 -1.39
N CYS A 92 -14.28 14.40 -0.93
CA CYS A 92 -12.83 14.61 -0.96
C CYS A 92 -12.31 14.78 -2.39
N VAL A 93 -12.75 13.95 -3.33
CA VAL A 93 -12.42 14.08 -4.76
C VAL A 93 -12.85 15.46 -5.28
N ARG A 94 -14.05 15.95 -4.92
CA ARG A 94 -14.50 17.29 -5.34
C ARG A 94 -13.59 18.40 -4.83
N ARG A 95 -13.25 18.36 -3.55
CA ARG A 95 -12.47 19.39 -2.86
C ARG A 95 -11.02 19.40 -3.33
N ASP A 96 -10.37 18.25 -3.33
CA ASP A 96 -8.92 18.17 -3.46
C ASP A 96 -8.46 18.03 -4.92
N LEU A 97 -9.30 17.41 -5.79
CA LEU A 97 -9.00 17.29 -7.23
C LEU A 97 -9.71 18.36 -8.08
N GLY A 98 -10.54 19.23 -7.49
CA GLY A 98 -11.12 20.39 -8.15
C GLY A 98 -12.28 20.09 -9.10
N PHE A 99 -13.11 19.10 -8.77
CA PHE A 99 -14.31 18.72 -9.53
C PHE A 99 -15.58 19.30 -8.91
N THR A 100 -15.66 20.62 -8.81
CA THR A 100 -16.69 21.32 -8.03
C THR A 100 -18.02 21.45 -8.75
N GLN A 101 -18.02 21.56 -10.07
CA GLN A 101 -19.21 21.89 -10.88
C GLN A 101 -19.80 20.68 -11.60
N VAL A 102 -19.23 19.50 -11.40
CA VAL A 102 -19.49 18.31 -12.22
C VAL A 102 -19.91 17.11 -11.37
N PRO A 103 -20.83 16.26 -11.87
CA PRO A 103 -21.19 15.04 -11.20
C PRO A 103 -20.01 14.05 -11.24
N ILE A 104 -19.77 13.38 -10.11
CA ILE A 104 -18.71 12.38 -9.97
C ILE A 104 -19.34 11.03 -9.65
N GLU A 105 -18.94 10.02 -10.40
CA GLU A 105 -19.28 8.62 -10.12
C GLU A 105 -18.08 7.91 -9.51
N ILE A 106 -18.30 7.21 -8.40
CA ILE A 106 -17.31 6.32 -7.79
C ILE A 106 -17.90 4.92 -7.84
N ASN A 107 -17.24 4.04 -8.58
CA ASN A 107 -17.53 2.61 -8.59
C ASN A 107 -16.51 1.87 -7.75
N LEU A 108 -16.98 0.86 -7.02
CA LEU A 108 -16.13 0.00 -6.21
C LEU A 108 -15.91 -1.33 -6.92
N ARG A 109 -14.68 -1.84 -6.81
CA ARG A 109 -14.35 -3.18 -7.28
C ARG A 109 -13.51 -3.89 -6.25
N GLU A 110 -13.85 -5.15 -6.01
CA GLU A 110 -13.05 -5.99 -5.13
C GLU A 110 -11.76 -6.39 -5.85
N ARG A 111 -10.63 -6.20 -5.16
CA ARG A 111 -9.35 -6.68 -5.69
C ARG A 111 -9.33 -8.21 -5.62
N LYS A 112 -9.33 -8.87 -6.78
CA LYS A 112 -9.05 -10.30 -6.85
C LYS A 112 -7.63 -10.56 -6.34
N ARG A 113 -7.52 -11.40 -5.30
CA ARG A 113 -6.23 -11.89 -4.83
C ARG A 113 -5.79 -13.00 -5.78
N ASN A 114 -4.64 -12.85 -6.43
CA ASN A 114 -4.05 -13.93 -7.22
C ASN A 114 -3.69 -15.08 -6.27
N ALA A 115 -4.37 -16.22 -6.40
CA ALA A 115 -4.17 -17.38 -5.53
C ALA A 115 -2.71 -17.89 -5.59
N SER A 116 -2.09 -17.82 -6.78
CA SER A 116 -0.75 -18.35 -7.07
C SER A 116 0.41 -17.72 -6.29
N LEU A 117 0.23 -16.52 -5.70
CA LEU A 117 1.29 -15.84 -4.93
C LEU A 117 1.21 -16.12 -3.42
N ASN A 118 0.07 -16.63 -2.93
CA ASN A 118 -0.19 -16.82 -1.49
C ASN A 118 -0.44 -18.27 -1.09
N ASP A 119 -0.53 -19.21 -2.03
CA ASP A 119 -0.31 -20.62 -1.74
C ASP A 119 1.16 -20.82 -1.39
N ARG A 120 1.51 -20.55 -0.12
CA ARG A 120 2.68 -21.20 0.46
C ARG A 120 2.40 -22.69 0.33
N PRO A 121 3.26 -23.49 -0.34
CA PRO A 121 3.06 -24.93 -0.36
C PRO A 121 2.88 -25.36 1.09
N LYS A 122 1.72 -25.94 1.40
CA LYS A 122 1.40 -26.46 2.73
C LYS A 122 2.61 -27.31 3.10
N LYS A 123 3.36 -26.93 4.14
CA LYS A 123 4.57 -27.66 4.55
C LYS A 123 4.17 -29.11 4.56
N ILE A 124 4.73 -29.91 3.65
CA ILE A 124 4.59 -31.35 3.67
C ILE A 124 5.15 -31.72 5.04
N THR A 125 4.26 -32.06 5.98
CA THR A 125 4.61 -32.66 7.25
C THR A 125 5.35 -33.94 6.89
N LYS A 126 6.69 -33.87 6.83
CA LYS A 126 7.54 -35.04 6.64
C LYS A 126 7.17 -36.03 7.74
N GLY A 127 6.51 -37.11 7.34
CA GLY A 127 6.35 -38.37 8.05
C GLY A 127 6.04 -38.27 9.54
N ILE A 128 4.82 -38.68 9.91
CA ILE A 128 4.65 -39.43 11.14
C ILE A 128 5.72 -40.52 11.11
N ARG A 129 6.75 -40.41 11.96
CA ARG A 129 7.71 -41.49 12.15
C ARG A 129 6.91 -42.61 12.81
N PRO A 130 6.91 -43.85 12.28
CA PRO A 130 6.29 -44.94 13.01
C PRO A 130 6.99 -45.07 14.36
N SER A 131 6.20 -45.16 15.42
CA SER A 131 6.68 -45.45 16.78
C SER A 131 7.44 -46.76 16.74
N LYS A 132 8.74 -46.71 17.08
CA LYS A 132 9.53 -47.90 17.37
C LYS A 132 9.15 -48.35 18.78
N ASP A 133 8.15 -49.21 18.87
CA ASP A 133 7.98 -50.09 20.02
C ASP A 133 8.04 -51.54 19.52
N ASP A 134 8.78 -52.34 20.29
CA ASP A 134 9.00 -53.79 20.22
C ASP A 134 9.84 -54.38 19.08
N SER A 135 11.12 -54.57 19.37
CA SER A 135 11.65 -55.94 19.57
C SER A 135 13.14 -55.93 19.94
N SER A 136 13.42 -56.74 20.96
CA SER A 136 14.70 -57.03 21.59
C SER A 136 15.75 -57.60 20.64
N ALA A 137 16.96 -57.04 20.65
CA ALA A 137 18.18 -57.81 20.36
C ALA A 137 19.42 -57.13 20.97
N ARG A 138 20.01 -57.80 21.96
CA ARG A 138 21.37 -57.54 22.46
C ARG A 138 22.38 -57.64 21.31
N ARG A 139 23.44 -56.82 21.34
CA ARG A 139 24.86 -57.27 21.27
C ARG A 139 25.86 -56.09 21.21
N THR A 140 26.58 -55.95 22.32
CA THR A 140 28.05 -55.80 22.47
C THR A 140 28.88 -55.10 21.38
N GLY A 141 29.56 -54.04 21.81
CA GLY A 141 31.00 -53.87 21.60
C GLY A 141 31.47 -53.12 20.36
N GLY A 142 31.82 -51.83 20.53
CA GLY A 142 32.60 -51.07 19.55
C GLY A 142 33.02 -49.70 20.10
N LYS A 143 34.32 -49.50 20.29
CA LYS A 143 34.96 -48.26 20.78
C LYS A 143 34.45 -47.01 20.02
N ALA A 144 33.99 -46.01 20.76
CA ALA A 144 33.68 -44.70 20.20
C ALA A 144 34.98 -43.95 19.83
N VAL A 145 35.21 -43.70 18.54
CA VAL A 145 36.22 -42.75 18.07
C VAL A 145 35.56 -41.40 17.87
N ALA A 146 36.02 -40.38 18.58
CA ALA A 146 35.53 -39.02 18.46
C ALA A 146 35.89 -38.42 17.09
N LYS A 147 34.88 -38.02 16.29
CA LYS A 147 35.10 -37.17 15.11
C LYS A 147 35.36 -35.73 15.58
N SER A 148 36.41 -35.11 15.07
CA SER A 148 36.78 -33.72 15.36
C SER A 148 35.70 -32.74 14.87
N LYS A 149 35.39 -31.74 15.70
CA LYS A 149 34.48 -30.63 15.33
C LYS A 149 35.17 -29.78 14.25
N GLY A 150 34.59 -29.71 13.06
CA GLY A 150 35.00 -28.75 12.03
C GLY A 150 34.75 -27.32 12.50
N THR A 151 35.79 -26.49 12.47
CA THR A 151 35.73 -25.06 12.78
C THR A 151 34.92 -24.36 11.69
N LYS A 152 33.76 -23.79 12.04
CA LYS A 152 33.01 -22.92 11.11
C LYS A 152 33.88 -21.70 10.78
N PRO A 153 34.06 -21.33 9.50
CA PRO A 153 34.80 -20.11 9.17
C PRO A 153 34.00 -18.89 9.66
N GLY A 154 34.65 -18.08 10.50
CA GLY A 154 34.08 -16.86 11.06
C GLY A 154 33.71 -15.85 9.97
N ASN A 155 32.62 -15.11 10.22
CA ASN A 155 32.14 -14.04 9.38
C ASN A 155 33.25 -13.00 9.11
N LYS A 156 33.80 -12.95 7.89
CA LYS A 156 34.77 -11.93 7.43
C LYS A 156 34.26 -10.48 7.61
N ALA A 157 32.96 -10.28 7.80
CA ALA A 157 32.35 -8.98 8.04
C ALA A 157 32.64 -8.36 9.43
N ALA A 158 33.16 -9.14 10.39
CA ALA A 158 33.47 -8.62 11.73
C ALA A 158 34.82 -7.87 11.79
N GLN A 159 35.82 -8.31 11.01
CA GLN A 159 37.16 -7.70 11.01
C GLN A 159 37.15 -6.27 10.43
N GLY A 160 36.40 -6.04 9.34
CA GLY A 160 36.30 -4.71 8.72
C GLY A 160 35.57 -3.65 9.57
N LYS A 161 34.78 -4.05 10.58
CA LYS A 161 34.14 -3.10 11.52
C LYS A 161 35.09 -2.66 12.65
N MET A 162 36.08 -3.48 13.01
CA MET A 162 37.08 -3.12 14.03
C MET A 162 38.14 -2.17 13.48
N GLU A 163 38.62 -2.39 12.24
CA GLU A 163 39.60 -1.50 11.60
C GLU A 163 39.06 -0.08 11.38
N LYS A 164 37.80 0.06 10.96
CA LYS A 164 37.16 1.38 10.77
C LYS A 164 36.92 2.13 12.08
N ARG A 165 36.83 1.44 13.22
CA ARG A 165 36.72 2.07 14.56
C ARG A 165 38.08 2.58 15.06
N ASN A 166 39.16 1.84 14.88
CA ASN A 166 40.51 2.28 15.26
C ASN A 166 41.01 3.45 14.41
N ALA A 167 40.71 3.48 13.10
CA ALA A 167 41.08 4.60 12.23
C ALA A 167 40.38 5.93 12.61
N LYS A 168 39.20 5.87 13.23
CA LYS A 168 38.45 7.06 13.67
C LYS A 168 38.95 7.60 15.02
N GLN A 169 39.51 6.75 15.90
CA GLN A 169 40.10 7.19 17.17
C GLN A 169 41.49 7.81 17.00
N GLY A 170 42.30 7.35 16.03
CA GLY A 170 43.62 7.94 15.76
C GLY A 170 43.56 9.37 15.19
N ARG A 171 42.53 9.70 14.40
CA ARG A 171 42.39 11.05 13.80
C ARG A 171 42.02 12.15 14.80
N ASN A 172 41.33 11.82 15.89
CA ASN A 172 40.99 12.79 16.94
C ASN A 172 42.14 13.06 17.93
N ALA A 173 43.19 12.23 17.95
CA ALA A 173 44.35 12.44 18.82
C ALA A 173 45.37 13.42 18.23
N VAL A 174 45.43 13.58 16.90
CA VAL A 174 46.38 14.47 16.22
C VAL A 174 45.91 15.93 16.25
N THR A 175 44.61 16.19 16.28
CA THR A 175 44.03 17.54 16.32
C THR A 175 44.06 18.21 17.70
N LYS A 176 44.36 17.47 18.78
CA LYS A 176 44.37 18.01 20.15
C LYS A 176 45.77 18.41 20.67
N LYS A 177 46.81 18.33 19.83
CA LYS A 177 48.22 18.60 20.22
C LYS A 177 48.87 19.78 19.49
N ARG A 178 48.07 20.66 18.87
CA ARG A 178 48.52 21.89 18.18
C ARG A 178 47.71 23.14 18.57
N GLY A 179 47.27 23.20 19.82
CA GLY A 179 46.72 24.41 20.45
C GLY A 179 47.62 24.82 21.59
#